data_AF-A0A941TZA1-F1
#
_entry.id   AF-A0A941TZA1-F1
#
_cell.length_a   1.000
_cell.length_b   1.000
_cell.length_c   1.000
_cell.angle_alpha   90.00
_cell.angle_beta   90.00
_cell.angle_gamma   90.00
#
_symmetry.space_group_name_H-M   'P 1'
#
loop_
_entity.id
_entity.type
_entity.pdbx_description
1 polymer ?
#
loop_
_entity_poly.entity_id
_entity_poly.type
_entity_poly.pdbx_seq_one_letter_code
_entity_poly.pdbx_strand_id
1 'polypeptide(L)'
;AGGKGVAQPLSERDRAIAAHIGPRLAARGLLLIGLDVIGDSLTEINVTSPTCFQEIAQQTGFDVAGMFVDALERALLTATA
;
A
#
# COMPACT_ATOMS: atom_id res chain seq x y z
N ALA A 1 0.43 11.72 -23.14
CA ALA A 1 0.63 12.42 -21.85
C ALA A 1 0.04 11.55 -20.75
N GLY A 2 0.74 11.37 -19.62
CA GLY A 2 0.27 10.58 -18.48
C GLY A 2 -0.47 11.44 -17.45
N GLY A 3 -1.11 10.78 -16.47
CA GLY A 3 -1.71 11.45 -15.32
C GLY A 3 -0.64 12.10 -14.42
N LYS A 4 -1.00 13.19 -13.73
CA LYS A 4 -0.14 13.85 -12.74
C LYS A 4 -0.39 13.22 -11.37
N GLY A 5 0.61 12.53 -10.82
CA GLY A 5 0.55 12.00 -9.46
C GLY A 5 0.68 13.10 -8.41
N VAL A 6 -0.29 13.18 -7.50
CA VAL A 6 -0.27 14.09 -6.34
C VAL A 6 -0.49 13.23 -5.09
N ALA A 7 0.52 13.20 -4.22
CA ALA A 7 0.41 12.54 -2.93
C ALA A 7 -0.60 13.30 -2.05
N GLN A 8 -1.49 12.55 -1.41
CA GLN A 8 -2.56 13.11 -0.59
C GLN A 8 -2.82 12.22 0.63
N PRO A 9 -3.34 12.79 1.74
CA PRO A 9 -3.78 11.99 2.87
C PRO A 9 -4.90 11.02 2.46
N LEU A 10 -4.87 9.81 3.02
CA LEU A 10 -5.97 8.85 2.86
C LEU A 10 -7.24 9.37 3.54
N SER A 11 -8.34 9.34 2.80
CA SER A 11 -9.68 9.60 3.32
C SER A 11 -10.12 8.51 4.29
N GLU A 12 -11.23 8.74 5.00
CA GLU A 12 -11.86 7.70 5.83
C GLU A 12 -12.26 6.49 4.98
N ARG A 13 -12.76 6.74 3.76
CA ARG A 13 -13.18 5.67 2.85
C ARG A 13 -12.00 4.82 2.39
N ASP A 14 -10.88 5.45 2.02
CA ASP A 14 -9.66 4.73 1.63
C ASP A 14 -9.17 3.83 2.76
N ARG A 15 -9.17 4.35 4.00
CA ARG A 15 -8.79 3.59 5.20
C ARG A 15 -9.73 2.42 5.44
N ALA A 16 -11.04 2.61 5.27
CA ALA A 16 -12.03 1.55 5.44
C ALA A 16 -11.83 0.43 4.40
N ILE A 17 -11.56 0.78 3.14
CA ILE A 17 -11.25 -0.18 2.07
C ILE A 17 -9.98 -0.97 2.42
N ALA A 18 -8.90 -0.27 2.77
CA ALA A 18 -7.62 -0.89 3.12
C ALA A 18 -7.75 -1.82 4.35
N ALA A 19 -8.46 -1.39 5.40
CA ALA A 19 -8.70 -2.18 6.60
C ALA A 19 -9.55 -3.44 6.34
N HIS A 20 -10.48 -3.38 5.38
CA HIS A 20 -11.29 -4.53 5.00
C HIS A 20 -10.51 -5.58 4.21
N ILE A 21 -9.64 -5.12 3.29
CA ILE A 21 -8.97 -5.97 2.31
C ILE A 21 -7.62 -6.49 2.82
N GLY A 22 -6.84 -5.62 3.48
CA GLY A 22 -5.47 -5.90 3.91
C GLY A 22 -5.32 -7.23 4.66
N PRO A 23 -6.09 -7.50 5.73
CA PRO A 23 -5.99 -8.75 6.47
C PRO A 23 -6.26 -10.01 5.62
N ARG A 24 -7.21 -9.93 4.68
CA ARG A 24 -7.59 -11.06 3.82
C ARG A 24 -6.49 -11.41 2.82
N LEU A 25 -5.79 -10.40 2.30
CA LEU A 25 -4.72 -10.60 1.32
C LEU A 25 -3.39 -10.96 2.00
N ALA A 26 -3.10 -10.36 3.15
CA ALA A 26 -1.97 -10.75 3.99
C ALA A 26 -2.04 -12.24 4.38
N ALA A 27 -3.22 -12.74 4.75
CA ALA A 27 -3.44 -14.17 5.05
C ALA A 27 -3.19 -15.10 3.85
N ARG A 28 -3.12 -14.56 2.63
CA ARG A 28 -2.77 -15.30 1.39
C ARG A 28 -1.29 -15.15 1.02
N GLY A 29 -0.47 -14.55 1.87
CA GLY A 29 0.96 -14.33 1.63
C GLY A 29 1.26 -13.10 0.78
N LEU A 30 0.27 -12.23 0.50
CA LEU A 30 0.50 -10.98 -0.22
C LEU A 30 1.01 -9.91 0.74
N LEU A 31 2.32 -9.73 0.78
CA LEU A 31 3.02 -8.79 1.66
C LEU A 31 2.93 -7.33 1.19
N LEU A 32 2.83 -7.11 -0.13
CA LEU A 32 2.72 -5.79 -0.73
C LEU A 32 1.64 -5.80 -1.81
N ILE A 33 0.72 -4.84 -1.74
CA ILE A 33 -0.33 -4.62 -2.73
C ILE A 33 -0.50 -3.12 -2.99
N GLY A 34 -0.96 -2.77 -4.20
CA GLY A 34 -1.50 -1.46 -4.52
C GLY A 34 -3.03 -1.53 -4.63
N LEU A 35 -3.72 -0.51 -4.12
CA LEU A 35 -5.17 -0.39 -4.25
C LEU A 35 -5.50 0.82 -5.12
N ASP A 36 -6.25 0.59 -6.18
CA ASP A 36 -6.72 1.66 -7.04
C ASP A 36 -8.17 1.98 -6.66
N VAL A 37 -8.40 3.23 -6.27
CA VAL A 37 -9.69 3.73 -5.80
C VAL A 37 -10.05 4.95 -6.63
N ILE A 38 -11.29 4.97 -7.14
CA ILE A 38 -11.87 6.13 -7.83
C ILE A 38 -13.15 6.52 -7.10
N GLY A 39 -13.16 7.74 -6.52
CA GLY A 39 -14.22 8.15 -5.61
C GLY A 39 -14.26 7.23 -4.38
N ASP A 40 -15.40 6.58 -4.13
CA ASP A 40 -15.59 5.68 -2.98
C ASP A 40 -15.46 4.18 -3.33
N SER A 41 -15.05 3.88 -4.57
CA SER A 41 -15.08 2.54 -5.15
C SER A 41 -13.67 2.03 -5.43
N LEU A 42 -13.37 0.83 -4.92
CA LEU A 42 -12.19 0.08 -5.34
C LEU A 42 -12.39 -0.44 -6.76
N THR A 43 -11.43 -0.18 -7.63
CA THR A 43 -11.47 -0.61 -9.04
C THR A 43 -10.48 -1.71 -9.35
N GLU A 44 -9.31 -1.74 -8.70
CA GLU A 44 -8.25 -2.72 -8.97
C GLU A 44 -7.41 -3.03 -7.72
N ILE A 45 -6.86 -4.25 -7.68
CA ILE A 45 -5.86 -4.67 -6.68
C ILE A 45 -4.61 -5.14 -7.42
N ASN A 46 -3.53 -4.37 -7.31
CA ASN A 46 -2.24 -4.65 -7.93
C ASN A 46 -1.36 -5.48 -6.99
N VAL A 47 -1.11 -6.75 -7.33
CA VAL A 47 -0.38 -7.70 -6.45
C VAL A 47 1.02 -8.07 -6.93
N THR A 48 1.40 -7.73 -8.16
CA THR A 48 2.66 -8.19 -8.76
C THR A 48 3.79 -7.18 -8.56
N SER A 49 3.58 -5.93 -8.96
CA SER A 49 4.59 -4.87 -8.89
C SER A 49 3.93 -3.50 -8.68
N PRO A 50 3.25 -3.26 -7.54
CA PRO A 50 2.70 -1.94 -7.24
C PRO A 50 3.80 -0.88 -7.12
N THR A 51 3.51 0.34 -7.56
CA THR A 51 4.49 1.44 -7.71
C THR A 51 4.18 2.61 -6.75
N CYS A 52 4.49 3.86 -7.11
CA CYS A 52 4.16 5.11 -6.40
C CYS A 52 4.96 5.42 -5.11
N PHE A 53 5.89 4.56 -4.67
CA PHE A 53 6.71 4.81 -3.47
C PHE A 53 7.57 6.08 -3.62
N GLN A 54 8.20 6.25 -4.79
CA GLN A 54 9.10 7.38 -5.05
C GLN A 54 8.35 8.71 -5.05
N GLU A 55 7.19 8.75 -5.70
CA GLU A 55 6.34 9.93 -5.78
C GLU A 55 5.84 10.35 -4.41
N ILE A 56 5.40 9.40 -3.57
CA ILE A 56 4.99 9.68 -2.19
C ILE A 56 6.18 10.20 -1.38
N ALA A 57 7.34 9.55 -1.45
CA ALA A 57 8.53 9.96 -0.71
C ALA A 57 8.99 11.38 -1.11
N GLN A 58 9.04 11.68 -2.41
CA GLN A 58 9.45 13.00 -2.91
C GLN A 58 8.48 14.11 -2.52
N GLN A 59 7.18 13.84 -2.52
CA GLN A 59 6.16 14.86 -2.27
C GLN A 59 5.86 15.08 -0.78
N THR A 60 6.08 14.06 0.07
CA THR A 60 5.68 14.09 1.49
C THR A 60 6.85 13.94 2.47
N GLY A 61 8.01 13.48 2.00
CA GLY A 61 9.13 13.10 2.86
C GLY A 61 8.92 11.77 3.61
N PHE A 62 7.82 11.06 3.38
CA PHE A 62 7.54 9.79 4.03
C PHE A 62 8.31 8.64 3.35
N ASP A 63 9.15 7.95 4.13
CA ASP A 63 9.92 6.80 3.64
C ASP A 63 9.05 5.53 3.55
N VAL A 64 8.33 5.41 2.44
CA VAL A 64 7.47 4.24 2.16
C VAL A 64 8.30 2.96 2.07
N ALA A 65 9.51 3.03 1.49
CA ALA A 65 10.37 1.88 1.32
C ALA A 65 10.89 1.36 2.68
N GLY A 66 11.36 2.26 3.54
CA GLY A 66 11.75 1.93 4.92
C GLY A 66 10.60 1.31 5.70
N MET A 67 9.41 1.93 5.68
CA MET A 67 8.21 1.37 6.34
C MET A 67 7.89 -0.06 5.87
N PHE A 68 8.01 -0.32 4.57
CA PHE A 68 7.78 -1.64 4.00
C PHE A 68 8.86 -2.65 4.42
N VAL A 69 10.14 -2.29 4.34
CA VAL A 69 11.26 -3.16 4.77
C VAL A 69 11.13 -3.49 6.25
N ASP A 70 10.83 -2.52 7.12
CA ASP A 70 10.59 -2.76 8.53
C ASP A 70 9.45 -3.77 8.76
N ALA A 71 8.40 -3.72 7.95
CA ALA A 71 7.29 -4.67 8.03
C ALA A 71 7.69 -6.08 7.56
N LEU A 72 8.50 -6.16 6.50
CA LEU A 72 9.06 -7.41 6.00
C LEU A 72 9.96 -8.07 7.05
N GLU A 73 10.87 -7.33 7.66
CA GLU A 73 11.76 -7.83 8.72
C GLU A 73 10.96 -8.38 9.90
N ARG A 74 9.93 -7.66 10.36
CA ARG A 74 9.03 -8.16 11.42
C ARG A 74 8.30 -9.44 11.03
N ALA A 75 7.85 -9.56 9.78
CA ALA A 75 7.19 -10.75 9.28
C ALA A 75 8.13 -11.97 9.27
N LEU A 76 9.40 -11.77 8.88
CA LEU A 76 10.41 -12.83 8.90
C LEU A 76 10.70 -13.31 10.33
N LEU A 77 10.84 -12.39 11.30
CA LEU A 77 11.08 -12.74 12.70
C LEU A 77 9.92 -13.54 13.32
N THR A 78 8.69 -13.23 12.94
CA THR A 78 7.49 -13.93 13.43
C THR A 78 7.36 -15.32 12.80
N ALA A 79 7.77 -15.50 11.54
CA ALA A 79 7.71 -16.80 10.87
C ALA A 79 8.77 -17.80 11.36
N THR A 80 9.85 -17.31 11.99
CA THR A 80 10.93 -18.13 12.54
C THR A 80 10.75 -18.50 14.01
N ALA A 81 9.72 -17.97 14.67
CA ALA A 81 9.37 -18.24 16.07
C ALA A 81 8.22 -19.26 16.16
#